data_AF-A0ABD0J8H8-F1
#
_entry.id   AF-A0ABD0J8H8-F1
#
_cell.length_a   1.000
_cell.length_b   1.000
_cell.length_c   1.000
_cell.angle_alpha   90.00
_cell.angle_beta   90.00
_cell.angle_gamma   90.00
#
_symmetry.space_group_name_H-M   'P 1'
#
loop_
_entity.id
_entity.type
_entity.pdbx_description
1 polymer ?
#
loop_
_entity_poly.entity_id
_entity_poly.type
_entity_poly.pdbx_seq_one_letter_code
_entity_poly.pdbx_strand_id
1 'polypeptide(L)'
;MLKLLCVALVVAVDIFIFLGKEDCYLVEARRDSRWDAVVADHDQLIAFTEAVFHQIITDVGVTPLTHSQATHDYHSRLEQYECRDKHVHLVDYQRPTASN
;
A
#
# COMPACT_ATOMS: atom_id res chain seq x y z
N MET A 1 -1.08 12.65 10.18
CA MET A 1 -2.32 11.87 9.96
C MET A 1 -2.17 11.21 8.60
N LEU A 2 -2.16 9.88 8.55
CA LEU A 2 -1.99 9.10 7.32
C LEU A 2 -3.35 8.97 6.63
N LYS A 3 -3.41 9.20 5.32
CA LYS A 3 -4.66 9.07 4.53
C LYS A 3 -4.52 7.93 3.53
N LEU A 4 -5.48 7.01 3.50
CA LEU A 4 -5.59 6.02 2.42
C LEU A 4 -6.25 6.71 1.21
N LEU A 5 -5.59 6.73 0.04
CA LEU A 5 -6.11 7.47 -1.13
C LEU A 5 -6.70 6.60 -2.24
N CYS A 6 -6.20 5.40 -2.50
CA CYS A 6 -6.74 4.58 -3.60
C CYS A 6 -6.22 3.15 -3.65
N VAL A 7 -7.00 2.32 -4.35
CA VAL A 7 -6.56 1.04 -4.94
C VAL A 7 -6.36 1.29 -6.44
N ALA A 8 -5.16 1.03 -6.96
CA ALA A 8 -4.87 1.21 -8.39
C ALA A 8 -4.44 -0.13 -9.02
N LEU A 9 -4.88 -0.43 -10.26
CA LEU A 9 -4.68 -1.73 -10.93
C LEU A 9 -3.54 -1.74 -11.96
N VAL A 10 -2.33 -2.22 -11.61
CA VAL A 10 -1.22 -2.36 -12.59
C VAL A 10 -1.52 -3.60 -13.42
N VAL A 11 -1.02 -3.64 -14.66
CA VAL A 11 -1.12 -4.78 -15.59
C VAL A 11 -0.60 -6.12 -15.00
N ALA A 12 -0.10 -6.17 -13.77
CA ALA A 12 0.12 -7.40 -12.99
C ALA A 12 -0.19 -7.34 -11.47
N VAL A 13 -0.34 -6.17 -10.83
CA VAL A 13 -0.43 -6.02 -9.36
C VAL A 13 -1.36 -4.85 -8.99
N ASP A 14 -2.31 -5.06 -8.08
CA ASP A 14 -3.06 -3.96 -7.46
C ASP A 14 -2.23 -3.36 -6.32
N ILE A 15 -2.31 -2.05 -6.08
CA ILE A 15 -1.58 -1.42 -4.96
C ILE A 15 -2.52 -0.57 -4.10
N PHE A 16 -2.31 -0.61 -2.79
CA PHE A 16 -2.87 0.35 -1.84
C PHE A 16 -1.82 1.42 -1.54
N ILE A 17 -2.25 2.68 -1.51
CA ILE A 17 -1.37 3.82 -1.28
C ILE A 17 -1.82 4.58 -0.03
N PHE A 18 -0.93 4.65 0.95
CA PHE A 18 -1.11 5.44 2.16
C PHE A 18 -0.21 6.68 2.11
N LEU A 19 -0.84 7.86 2.15
CA LEU A 19 -0.16 9.14 2.07
C LEU A 19 0.10 9.73 3.45
N GLY A 20 1.37 9.98 3.72
CA GLY A 20 1.86 10.84 4.79
C GLY A 20 2.17 12.24 4.27
N LYS A 21 2.65 13.09 5.19
CA LYS A 21 3.07 14.46 4.84
C LYS A 21 4.30 14.44 3.93
N GLU A 22 5.27 13.59 4.23
CA GLU A 22 6.54 13.49 3.51
C GLU A 22 6.77 12.08 2.93
N ASP A 23 5.91 11.13 3.28
CA ASP A 23 6.06 9.71 2.94
C ASP A 23 4.88 9.18 2.12
N CYS A 24 5.16 8.20 1.29
CA CYS A 24 4.20 7.34 0.61
C CYS A 24 4.50 5.89 0.94
N TYR A 25 3.52 5.18 1.50
CA TYR A 25 3.62 3.76 1.77
C TYR A 25 2.77 2.98 0.77
N LEU A 26 3.40 2.02 0.11
CA LEU A 26 2.81 1.15 -0.89
C LEU A 26 2.61 -0.23 -0.29
N VAL A 27 1.43 -0.80 -0.46
CA VAL A 27 1.17 -2.22 -0.18
C VAL A 27 0.77 -2.88 -1.50
N GLU A 28 1.48 -3.93 -1.88
CA GLU A 28 1.14 -4.72 -3.06
C GLU A 28 0.00 -5.70 -2.77
N ALA A 29 -1.15 -5.44 -3.36
CA ALA A 29 -2.24 -6.38 -3.50
C ALA A 29 -1.99 -7.23 -4.75
N ARG A 30 -1.14 -8.25 -4.62
CA ARG A 30 -0.94 -9.25 -5.68
C ARG A 30 -2.31 -9.80 -6.10
N ARG A 31 -2.53 -9.97 -7.42
CA ARG A 31 -3.80 -10.44 -8.02
C ARG A 31 -4.32 -11.69 -7.32
N ASP A 32 -5.19 -11.46 -6.36
CA ASP A 32 -5.75 -12.46 -5.47
C ASP A 32 -7.13 -11.94 -5.07
N SER A 33 -8.16 -12.73 -5.36
CA SER A 33 -9.55 -12.39 -5.07
C SER A 33 -9.83 -12.12 -3.58
N ARG A 34 -8.89 -12.48 -2.70
CA ARG A 34 -8.92 -12.08 -1.29
C ARG A 34 -8.95 -10.56 -1.11
N TRP A 35 -8.31 -9.79 -1.99
CA TRP A 35 -8.30 -8.33 -1.90
C TRP A 35 -9.63 -7.70 -2.30
N ASP A 36 -10.37 -8.33 -3.22
CA ASP A 36 -11.71 -7.89 -3.59
C ASP A 36 -12.64 -7.87 -2.37
N ALA A 37 -12.54 -8.90 -1.51
CA ALA A 37 -13.30 -8.95 -0.26
C ALA A 37 -12.89 -7.86 0.75
N VAL A 38 -11.60 -7.48 0.79
CA VAL A 38 -11.12 -6.39 1.66
C VAL A 38 -11.69 -5.05 1.20
N VAL A 39 -11.76 -4.82 -0.11
CA VAL A 39 -12.26 -3.56 -0.67
C VAL A 39 -13.78 -3.47 -0.60
N ALA A 40 -14.48 -4.60 -0.75
CA ALA A 40 -15.94 -4.66 -0.75
C ALA A 40 -16.56 -4.54 0.65
N ASP A 41 -15.82 -4.93 1.71
CA ASP A 41 -16.29 -4.95 3.09
C ASP A 41 -15.64 -3.84 3.92
N HIS A 42 -16.47 -2.98 4.52
CA HIS A 42 -15.98 -1.81 5.25
C HIS A 42 -15.18 -2.17 6.51
N ASP A 43 -15.61 -3.20 7.25
CA ASP A 43 -14.95 -3.61 8.49
C ASP A 43 -13.60 -4.26 8.17
N GLN A 44 -13.53 -5.05 7.10
CA GLN A 44 -12.26 -5.61 6.61
C GLN A 44 -11.31 -4.53 6.12
N LEU A 45 -11.83 -3.48 5.45
CA LEU A 45 -11.02 -2.35 5.01
C LEU A 45 -10.43 -1.56 6.18
N ILE A 46 -11.22 -1.32 7.24
CA ILE A 46 -10.73 -0.68 8.47
C ILE A 46 -9.65 -1.54 9.13
N ALA A 47 -9.93 -2.83 9.36
CA ALA A 47 -8.97 -3.73 10.00
C ALA A 47 -7.65 -3.84 9.21
N PHE A 48 -7.73 -3.88 7.88
CA PHE A 48 -6.56 -3.82 7.01
C PHE A 48 -5.78 -2.52 7.18
N THR A 49 -6.46 -1.38 7.13
CA THR A 49 -5.84 -0.05 7.26
C THR A 49 -5.14 0.11 8.60
N GLU A 50 -5.76 -0.34 9.69
CA GLU A 50 -5.17 -0.33 11.03
C GLU A 50 -3.94 -1.24 11.13
N ALA A 51 -4.01 -2.45 10.57
CA ALA A 51 -2.89 -3.38 10.59
C ALA A 51 -1.67 -2.86 9.82
N VAL A 52 -1.88 -2.27 8.64
CA VAL A 52 -0.80 -1.62 7.87
C VAL A 52 -0.27 -0.40 8.62
N PHE A 53 -1.14 0.42 9.21
CA PHE A 53 -0.71 1.56 10.02
C PHE A 53 0.18 1.10 11.19
N HIS A 54 -0.19 0.01 11.87
CA HIS A 54 0.63 -0.58 12.92
C HIS A 54 2.00 -1.06 12.42
N GLN A 55 2.10 -1.67 11.23
CA GLN A 55 3.39 -2.01 10.64
C GLN A 55 4.24 -0.77 10.37
N ILE A 56 3.63 0.28 9.80
CA ILE A 56 4.32 1.54 9.50
C ILE A 56 4.90 2.17 10.78
N ILE A 57 4.12 2.26 11.86
CA ILE A 57 4.60 2.89 13.10
C ILE A 57 5.63 2.03 13.85
N THR A 58 5.62 0.71 13.64
CA THR A 58 6.57 -0.23 14.25
C THR A 58 7.81 -0.46 13.38
N ASP A 59 7.83 0.10 12.16
CA ASP A 59 8.87 -0.05 11.15
C ASP A 59 9.15 -1.53 10.78
N VAL A 60 8.14 -2.38 10.93
CA VAL A 60 8.25 -3.82 10.63
C VAL A 60 7.81 -4.07 9.20
N GLY A 61 8.70 -4.68 8.41
CA GLY A 61 8.41 -5.01 7.00
C GLY A 61 8.33 -3.78 6.09
N VAL A 62 8.79 -2.62 6.55
CA VAL A 62 8.85 -1.39 5.75
C VAL A 62 10.23 -1.30 5.09
N THR A 63 10.25 -1.20 3.77
CA THR A 63 11.49 -1.09 2.99
C THR A 63 11.48 0.20 2.18
N PRO A 64 12.46 1.10 2.36
CA PRO A 64 12.55 2.30 1.53
C PRO A 64 12.89 1.91 0.08
N LEU A 65 12.21 2.53 -0.87
CA LEU A 65 12.51 2.40 -2.29
C LEU A 65 13.32 3.62 -2.75
N THR A 66 14.31 3.39 -3.60
CA THR A 66 14.93 4.49 -4.33
C THR A 66 13.92 5.08 -5.32
N HIS A 67 14.04 6.38 -5.63
CA HIS A 67 13.19 7.01 -6.65
C HIS A 67 13.26 6.26 -7.99
N SER A 68 14.43 5.72 -8.37
CA SER A 68 14.58 4.95 -9.59
C SER A 68 13.75 3.66 -9.57
N GLN A 69 13.74 2.92 -8.45
CA GLN A 69 12.92 1.71 -8.30
C GLN A 69 11.44 2.05 -8.30
N ALA A 70 11.04 3.03 -7.47
CA ALA A 70 9.65 3.46 -7.36
C ALA A 70 9.10 3.96 -8.71
N THR A 71 9.92 4.69 -9.47
CA THR A 71 9.59 5.15 -10.83
C THR A 71 9.49 3.95 -11.78
N HIS A 72 10.45 3.04 -11.78
CA HIS A 72 10.42 1.88 -12.68
C HIS A 72 9.20 0.98 -12.43
N ASP A 73 8.88 0.72 -11.16
CA ASP A 73 7.88 -0.28 -10.77
C ASP A 73 6.45 0.30 -10.75
N TYR A 74 6.29 1.60 -10.43
CA TYR A 74 4.96 2.22 -10.18
C TYR A 74 4.70 3.54 -10.94
N HIS A 75 5.66 4.04 -11.75
CA HIS A 75 5.71 5.35 -12.44
C HIS A 75 4.45 6.22 -12.36
N SER A 76 3.48 5.98 -13.24
CA SER A 76 2.33 6.86 -13.50
C SER A 76 1.38 6.99 -12.31
N ARG A 77 1.38 6.03 -11.39
CA ARG A 77 0.52 6.06 -10.18
C ARG A 77 1.07 6.98 -9.13
N LEU A 78 2.39 6.93 -8.93
CA LEU A 78 3.01 7.78 -7.93
C LEU A 78 2.80 9.26 -8.27
N GLU A 79 2.79 9.60 -9.56
CA GLU A 79 2.45 10.94 -10.03
C GLU A 79 0.98 11.29 -9.79
N GLN A 80 0.06 10.37 -10.10
CA GLN A 80 -1.38 10.58 -9.90
C GLN A 80 -1.76 10.85 -8.45
N TYR A 81 -1.04 10.27 -7.48
CA TYR A 81 -1.38 10.31 -6.06
C TYR A 81 -0.38 11.09 -5.20
N GLU A 82 0.29 12.09 -5.77
CA GLU A 82 1.19 13.01 -5.04
C GLU A 82 2.40 12.32 -4.37
N CYS A 83 2.75 11.09 -4.76
CA CYS A 83 3.90 10.37 -4.24
C CYS A 83 5.23 10.72 -4.92
N ARG A 84 5.18 11.39 -6.07
CA ARG A 84 6.37 11.74 -6.87
C ARG A 84 7.44 12.48 -6.05
N ASP A 85 7.03 13.38 -5.18
CA ASP A 85 7.92 14.25 -4.39
C ASP A 85 8.05 13.79 -2.92
N LYS A 86 7.66 12.54 -2.63
CA LYS A 86 7.68 11.95 -1.28
C LYS A 86 8.66 10.79 -1.19
N HIS A 87 9.08 10.45 0.02
CA HIS A 87 9.83 9.22 0.27
C HIS A 87 8.91 8.02 0.07
N VAL A 88 9.29 7.10 -0.80
CA VAL A 88 8.46 5.94 -1.14
C VAL A 88 8.95 4.73 -0.37
N HIS A 89 8.03 4.05 0.31
CA HIS A 89 8.28 2.86 1.10
C HIS A 89 7.37 1.73 0.63
N LEU A 90 7.92 0.53 0.49
CA LEU A 90 7.15 -0.69 0.30
C LEU A 90 6.90 -1.33 1.65
N VAL A 91 5.65 -1.68 1.92
CA VAL A 91 5.24 -2.39 3.13
C VAL A 91 4.95 -3.84 2.75
N ASP A 92 5.74 -4.77 3.28
CA ASP A 92 5.53 -6.22 3.13
C ASP A 92 4.38 -6.69 4.02
N TYR A 93 3.18 -6.25 3.67
CA TYR A 93 1.96 -6.69 4.30
C TYR A 93 1.44 -7.94 3.59
N GLN A 94 1.73 -9.10 4.19
CA GLN A 94 1.01 -10.32 3.88
C GLN A 94 -0.22 -10.36 4.77
N ARG A 95 -1.43 -10.32 4.16
CA ARG A 95 -2.67 -10.54 4.89
C ARG A 95 -2.51 -11.80 5.75
N PRO A 96 -2.85 -11.78 7.05
CA PRO A 96 -2.90 -13.00 7.83
C PRO A 96 -3.78 -14.00 7.08
N THR A 97 -3.20 -15.15 6.70
CA THR A 97 -3.99 -16.25 6.19
C THR A 97 -5.07 -16.52 7.21
N ALA A 98 -6.34 -16.50 6.79
CA ALA A 98 -7.44 -16.91 7.65
C ALA A 98 -7.01 -18.22 8.30
N SER A 99 -6.85 -18.20 9.63
CA SER A 99 -6.60 -19.43 10.36
C SER A 99 -7.88 -20.23 10.23
N ASN A 100 -7.77 -21.43 9.67
CA ASN A 100 -8.86 -22.40 9.60
C ASN A 100 -9.47 -22.63 10.99
#